data_AF-A0A9Q5ZX81-F1
#
_entry.id   AF-A0A9Q5ZX81-F1
#
_cell.length_a   1.000
_cell.length_b   1.000
_cell.length_c   1.000
_cell.angle_alpha   90.00
_cell.angle_beta   90.00
_cell.angle_gamma   90.00
#
_symmetry.space_group_name_H-M   'P 1'
#
loop_
_entity.id
_entity.type
_entity.pdbx_description
1 polymer ?
#
loop_
_entity_poly.entity_id
_entity_poly.type
_entity_poly.pdbx_seq_one_letter_code
_entity_poly.pdbx_strand_id
1 'polypeptide(L)' 'MGHARKTINVWRQDYNECRPHSALNYQTPSEFAARW' A
#
# COMPACT_ATOMS: atom_id res chain seq x y z
N MET A 1 -10.75 8.53 -21.24
CA MET A 1 -11.42 7.84 -20.11
C MET A 1 -10.51 6.77 -19.51
N GLY A 2 -9.52 7.16 -18.70
CA GLY A 2 -8.56 6.21 -18.09
C GLY A 2 -7.78 6.74 -16.87
N HIS A 3 -7.98 8.00 -16.50
CA HIS A 3 -7.24 8.66 -15.43
C HIS A 3 -7.55 8.08 -14.04
N ALA A 4 -8.84 7.83 -13.75
CA ALA A 4 -9.27 7.33 -12.44
C ALA A 4 -8.62 5.99 -12.05
N ARG A 5 -8.50 5.05 -13.00
CA ARG A 5 -7.84 3.75 -12.75
C ARG A 5 -6.36 3.92 -12.43
N LYS A 6 -5.69 4.86 -13.10
CA LYS A 6 -4.27 5.16 -12.84
C LYS A 6 -4.09 5.75 -11.44
N THR A 7 -4.91 6.70 -11.04
CA THR A 7 -4.86 7.31 -9.71
C THR A 7 -5.11 6.27 -8.61
N ILE A 8 -6.09 5.38 -8.79
CA ILE A 8 -6.38 4.31 -7.83
C ILE A 8 -5.22 3.32 -7.72
N ASN A 9 -4.60 2.94 -8.84
CA ASN A 9 -3.45 2.03 -8.82
C ASN A 9 -2.23 2.67 -8.12
N VAL A 10 -1.95 3.93 -8.41
CA VAL A 10 -0.86 4.67 -7.73
C VAL A 10 -1.12 4.74 -6.24
N TRP A 11 -2.35 5.07 -5.82
CA TRP A 11 -2.70 5.12 -4.41
C TRP A 11 -2.59 3.75 -3.72
N ARG A 12 -3.05 2.68 -4.38
CA ARG A 12 -2.91 1.32 -3.86
C ARG A 12 -1.46 0.91 -3.66
N GLN A 13 -0.59 1.25 -4.60
CA GLN A 13 0.83 0.94 -4.50
C GLN A 13 1.47 1.69 -3.33
N ASP A 14 1.24 3.01 -3.23
CA ASP A 14 1.76 3.83 -2.14
C ASP A 14 1.29 3.34 -0.76
N TYR A 15 0.00 3.00 -0.64
CA TYR A 15 -0.56 2.46 0.61
C TYR A 15 0.08 1.13 1.03
N ASN A 16 0.38 0.27 0.06
CA ASN A 16 0.90 -1.08 0.31
C ASN A 16 2.42 -1.12 0.50
N GLU A 17 3.17 -0.20 -0.11
CA GLU A 17 4.64 -0.24 -0.16
C GLU A 17 5.32 0.88 0.63
N CYS A 18 4.69 2.04 0.78
CA CYS A 18 5.34 3.23 1.33
C CYS A 18 4.78 3.65 2.69
N ARG A 19 3.57 3.23 3.04
CA ARG A 19 2.86 3.72 4.22
C ARG A 19 2.94 2.72 5.37
N PRO A 20 3.77 2.97 6.40
CA PRO A 20 3.78 2.15 7.60
C PRO A 20 2.50 2.40 8.41
N HIS A 21 1.85 1.31 8.85
CA HIS A 21 0.62 1.38 9.63
C HIS A 21 0.90 0.96 11.06
N SER A 22 0.49 1.77 12.04
CA SER A 22 0.65 1.44 13.46
C SER A 22 -0.04 0.12 13.84
N ALA A 23 -1.15 -0.22 13.17
CA ALA A 23 -1.85 -1.49 13.34
C ALA A 23 -1.02 -2.72 12.89
N LEU A 24 -0.05 -2.52 11.99
CA LEU A 24 0.88 -3.55 11.53
C LEU A 24 2.24 -3.44 12.23
N ASN A 25 2.28 -2.87 13.45
CA ASN A 25 3.52 -2.61 14.19
C ASN A 25 4.49 -1.69 13.41
N TYR A 26 3.96 -0.64 12.79
CA TYR A 26 4.69 0.31 11.95
C TYR A 26 5.32 -0.30 10.69
N GLN A 27 4.76 -1.40 10.19
CA GLN A 27 5.16 -2.01 8.93
C GLN A 27 4.18 -1.64 7.83
N THR A 28 4.66 -1.67 6.59
CA THR A 28 3.80 -1.57 5.43
C THR A 28 2.99 -2.87 5.25
N PRO A 29 1.85 -2.83 4.54
CA PRO A 29 1.08 -4.03 4.23
C PRO A 29 1.89 -5.07 3.45
N SER A 30 2.79 -4.63 2.55
CA SER A 30 3.68 -5.52 1.82
C SER A 30 4.70 -6.20 2.73
N GLU A 31 5.33 -5.47 3.64
CA GLU A 31 6.26 -6.04 4.64
C GLU A 31 5.55 -7.03 5.57
N PHE A 32 4.34 -6.72 6.01
CA PHE A 32 3.55 -7.64 6.82
C PHE A 32 3.19 -8.92 6.05
N ALA A 33 2.77 -8.79 4.78
CA ALA A 33 2.44 -9.92 3.93
C ALA A 33 3.66 -10.79 3.60
N ALA A 34 4.86 -10.20 3.49
CA ALA A 34 6.11 -10.94 3.29
C ALA A 34 6.58 -11.71 4.54
N ARG A 35 6.02 -11.40 5.71
CA ARG A 35 6.30 -12.06 7.00
C ARG A 35 5.30 -13.17 7.35
N TRP A 36 4.27 -13.37 6.53
CA TRP A 36 3.31 -14.48 6.59
C TRP A 36 3.71 -15.58 5.60
#